data_AF-A0A8H6I6Z6-F1
#
_entry.id   AF-A0A8H6I6Z6-F1
#
_cell.length_a   1.000
_cell.length_b   1.000
_cell.length_c   1.000
_cell.angle_alpha   90.00
_cell.angle_beta   90.00
_cell.angle_gamma   90.00
#
_symmetry.space_group_name_H-M   'P 1'
#
loop_
_entity.id
_entity.type
_entity.pdbx_description
1 polymer ?
#
loop_
_entity_poly.entity_id
_entity_poly.type
_entity_poly.pdbx_seq_one_letter_code
_entity_poly.pdbx_strand_id
1 'polypeptide(L)'
;NFSMTDYSSQGKTREWNVIDLSQCRNFQGVYTCLSRGTSLSRTLIIHDFEDSLLKGGLDGDLRQEYRELEYLTTITDLRYRGVLPSSITQPTRWETIRMYRAWKKTAGIHVTDAPAFEEPDVVEPPSESIVYEVETIAANGKRKEREINAKKPAKKRRKLDPQPILANTSWASPPGPVWDSRDWSCAYDSLTFILHWLWTTDRVKWSRVLSTYSPALGCMIAGFKRMPQRDPETEVTIVRDEWRDTLRETYPGAYPAGREGADIMNMTENLLGYQFRGSGVKTRCVGCNESAVEYPAGAVRSLGAFSPIRDAISVQEFVDEAFRPLRVCVTCGGDILAKHRRSEVIAFEVADAGEVLLNKRVEMGPWGLYRLAGTIYYGDQHFISRVITREDKIYGHDGM
;
A
#
# COMPACT_ATOMS: atom_id res chain seq x y z
N ASN A 1 -13.54 4.20 -17.85
CA ASN A 1 -12.91 2.88 -17.62
C ASN A 1 -11.46 3.08 -17.25
N PHE A 2 -11.10 2.82 -16.00
CA PHE A 2 -9.69 2.80 -15.58
C PHE A 2 -8.98 1.58 -16.17
N SER A 3 -7.70 1.74 -16.51
CA SER A 3 -6.85 0.64 -16.93
C SER A 3 -6.58 -0.30 -15.77
N MET A 4 -6.62 -1.59 -16.06
CA MET A 4 -6.45 -2.65 -15.07
C MET A 4 -4.99 -3.07 -14.98
N THR A 5 -4.56 -3.35 -13.76
CA THR A 5 -3.28 -4.01 -13.43
C THR A 5 -3.57 -5.33 -12.74
N ASP A 6 -2.54 -6.14 -12.53
CA ASP A 6 -2.62 -7.44 -11.85
C ASP A 6 -3.32 -7.35 -10.48
N TYR A 7 -3.08 -6.26 -9.74
CA TYR A 7 -3.68 -5.96 -8.44
C TYR A 7 -5.17 -5.57 -8.48
N SER A 8 -5.67 -5.14 -9.65
CA SER A 8 -7.04 -4.59 -9.82
C SER A 8 -7.98 -5.56 -10.56
N SER A 9 -7.58 -6.82 -10.70
CA SER A 9 -8.18 -7.79 -11.62
C SER A 9 -9.12 -8.81 -10.99
N GLN A 10 -9.42 -8.70 -9.69
CA GLN A 10 -10.37 -9.59 -9.02
C GLN A 10 -11.83 -9.22 -9.34
N GLY A 11 -12.60 -10.21 -9.83
CA GLY A 11 -14.04 -10.28 -9.57
C GLY A 11 -15.03 -10.28 -10.75
N LYS A 12 -14.73 -9.80 -11.97
CA LYS A 12 -15.72 -9.82 -13.08
C LYS A 12 -15.07 -9.84 -14.47
N THR A 13 -15.64 -10.63 -15.38
CA THR A 13 -15.34 -10.60 -16.82
C THR A 13 -15.77 -9.25 -17.41
N ARG A 14 -14.98 -8.68 -18.31
CA ARG A 14 -15.20 -7.35 -18.91
C ARG A 14 -15.46 -7.44 -20.41
N GLU A 15 -16.44 -6.67 -20.84
CA GLU A 15 -16.73 -6.46 -22.25
C GLU A 15 -15.62 -5.65 -22.93
N TRP A 16 -15.15 -4.58 -22.28
CA TRP A 16 -13.99 -3.77 -22.67
C TRP A 16 -12.86 -3.95 -21.65
N ASN A 17 -11.76 -4.54 -22.09
CA ASN A 17 -10.61 -4.88 -21.26
C ASN A 17 -9.47 -3.88 -21.47
N VAL A 18 -9.54 -2.74 -20.81
CA VAL A 18 -8.47 -1.73 -20.81
C VAL A 18 -7.44 -2.11 -19.75
N ILE A 19 -6.18 -2.34 -20.14
CA ILE A 19 -5.13 -2.93 -19.31
C ILE A 19 -3.85 -2.12 -19.45
N ASP A 20 -3.10 -1.98 -18.36
CA ASP A 20 -1.73 -1.48 -18.40
C ASP A 20 -0.75 -2.61 -18.02
N LEU A 21 -0.12 -3.20 -19.02
CA LEU A 21 0.83 -4.30 -18.82
C LEU A 21 2.17 -3.83 -18.25
N SER A 22 2.52 -2.54 -18.41
CA SER A 22 3.77 -1.98 -17.88
C SER A 22 3.84 -2.03 -16.34
N GLN A 23 2.68 -2.13 -15.69
CA GLN A 23 2.57 -2.19 -14.23
C GLN A 23 2.47 -3.63 -13.70
N CYS A 24 2.42 -4.64 -14.57
CA CYS A 24 2.42 -6.05 -14.17
C CYS A 24 3.83 -6.48 -13.76
N ARG A 25 3.95 -7.19 -12.63
CA ARG A 25 5.27 -7.61 -12.12
C ARG A 25 5.81 -8.88 -12.74
N ASN A 26 4.91 -9.74 -13.21
CA ASN A 26 5.25 -11.06 -13.71
C ASN A 26 4.21 -11.57 -14.72
N PHE A 27 4.50 -12.71 -15.34
CA PHE A 27 3.62 -13.37 -16.31
C PHE A 27 2.22 -13.65 -15.74
N GLN A 28 2.12 -14.05 -14.46
CA GLN A 28 0.83 -14.31 -13.81
C GLN A 28 -0.02 -13.04 -13.75
N GLY A 29 0.58 -11.89 -13.44
CA GLY A 29 -0.11 -10.61 -13.43
C GLY A 29 -0.65 -10.23 -14.80
N VAL A 30 0.16 -10.44 -15.84
CA VAL A 30 -0.24 -10.23 -17.25
C VAL A 30 -1.40 -11.16 -17.63
N TYR A 31 -1.27 -12.46 -17.34
CA TYR A 31 -2.33 -13.44 -17.57
C TYR A 31 -3.62 -13.03 -16.85
N THR A 32 -3.52 -12.62 -15.59
CA THR A 32 -4.70 -12.26 -14.79
C THR A 32 -5.42 -11.06 -15.41
N CYS A 33 -4.69 -10.03 -15.84
CA CYS A 33 -5.29 -8.89 -16.55
C CYS A 33 -5.96 -9.30 -17.86
N LEU A 34 -5.25 -10.05 -18.71
CA LEU A 34 -5.75 -10.45 -20.03
C LEU A 34 -6.94 -11.39 -19.92
N SER A 35 -6.95 -12.30 -18.94
CA SER A 35 -8.01 -13.29 -18.72
C SER A 35 -9.36 -12.71 -18.32
N ARG A 36 -9.48 -11.39 -18.10
CA ARG A 36 -10.77 -10.73 -17.86
C ARG A 36 -11.45 -10.26 -19.13
N GLY A 37 -10.74 -10.20 -20.25
CA GLY A 37 -11.33 -9.84 -21.53
C GLY A 37 -12.21 -10.96 -22.07
N THR A 38 -13.35 -10.58 -22.63
CA THR A 38 -14.22 -11.51 -23.39
C THR A 38 -13.80 -11.69 -24.84
N SER A 39 -13.01 -10.76 -25.40
CA SER A 39 -12.58 -10.79 -26.80
C SER A 39 -11.31 -9.96 -27.03
N LEU A 40 -10.56 -10.32 -28.08
CA LEU A 40 -9.38 -9.58 -28.52
C LEU A 40 -9.75 -8.18 -29.04
N SER A 41 -10.81 -8.07 -29.84
CA SER A 41 -11.28 -6.81 -30.44
C SER A 41 -11.69 -5.73 -29.44
N ARG A 42 -11.90 -6.11 -28.17
CA ARG A 42 -12.25 -5.20 -27.08
C ARG A 42 -11.20 -5.17 -25.98
N THR A 43 -9.98 -5.61 -26.28
CA THR A 43 -8.83 -5.50 -25.38
C THR A 43 -7.97 -4.31 -25.82
N LEU A 44 -7.71 -3.39 -24.90
CA LEU A 44 -6.89 -2.20 -25.13
C LEU A 44 -5.72 -2.22 -24.15
N ILE A 45 -4.51 -2.40 -24.65
CA ILE A 45 -3.29 -2.29 -23.84
C ILE A 45 -2.82 -0.85 -23.92
N ILE A 46 -2.72 -0.19 -22.77
CA ILE A 46 -2.17 1.15 -22.65
C ILE A 46 -0.71 1.03 -22.21
N HIS A 47 0.16 1.81 -22.86
CA HIS A 47 1.62 1.80 -22.72
C HIS A 47 2.33 0.55 -23.26
N ASP A 48 3.56 0.76 -23.71
CA ASP A 48 4.47 -0.33 -24.07
C ASP A 48 4.87 -1.11 -22.80
N PHE A 49 5.15 -2.39 -22.99
CA PHE A 49 5.58 -3.31 -21.94
C PHE A 49 6.79 -4.12 -22.39
N GLU A 50 7.58 -4.63 -21.45
CA GLU A 50 8.74 -5.45 -21.78
C GLU A 50 8.32 -6.85 -22.24
N ASP A 51 8.88 -7.32 -23.35
CA ASP A 51 8.71 -8.69 -23.87
C ASP A 51 9.00 -9.79 -22.83
N SER A 52 9.89 -9.51 -21.88
CA SER A 52 10.26 -10.39 -20.77
C SER A 52 9.06 -10.77 -19.89
N LEU A 53 8.04 -9.91 -19.80
CA LEU A 53 6.81 -10.15 -19.04
C LEU A 53 5.94 -11.25 -19.67
N LEU A 54 5.99 -11.41 -20.99
CA LEU A 54 5.28 -12.46 -21.72
C LEU A 54 6.10 -13.73 -21.92
N LYS A 55 7.44 -13.60 -21.89
CA LYS A 55 8.40 -14.68 -22.19
C LYS A 55 9.00 -15.32 -20.93
N GLY A 56 8.54 -14.94 -19.74
CA GLY A 56 8.99 -15.51 -18.47
C GLY A 56 8.31 -16.84 -18.13
N GLY A 57 9.05 -17.74 -17.47
CA GLY A 57 8.48 -18.97 -16.92
C GLY A 57 7.56 -18.73 -15.71
N LEU A 58 6.77 -19.74 -15.34
CA LEU A 58 5.93 -19.70 -14.14
C LEU A 58 6.76 -19.42 -12.88
N ASP A 59 6.18 -18.69 -11.92
CA ASP A 59 6.82 -18.43 -10.63
C ASP A 59 7.21 -19.75 -9.91
N GLY A 60 8.24 -19.72 -9.06
CA GLY A 60 8.72 -20.89 -8.35
C GLY A 60 7.68 -21.49 -7.40
N ASP A 61 6.96 -20.65 -6.68
CA ASP A 61 5.92 -21.05 -5.74
C ASP A 61 4.69 -21.56 -6.49
N LEU A 62 4.33 -20.92 -7.61
CA LEU A 62 3.24 -21.38 -8.46
C LEU A 62 3.55 -22.74 -9.14
N ARG A 63 4.81 -22.95 -9.56
CA ARG A 63 5.27 -24.27 -10.03
C ARG A 63 5.21 -25.32 -8.93
N GLN A 64 5.50 -24.94 -7.69
CA GLN A 64 5.36 -25.85 -6.55
C GLN A 64 3.88 -26.19 -6.28
N GLU A 65 3.00 -25.19 -6.33
CA GLU A 65 1.56 -25.36 -6.16
C GLU A 65 0.96 -26.29 -7.22
N TYR A 66 1.26 -26.09 -8.51
CA TYR A 66 0.81 -27.00 -9.57
C TYR A 66 1.32 -28.42 -9.37
N ARG A 67 2.58 -28.59 -8.96
CA ARG A 67 3.12 -29.92 -8.63
C ARG A 67 2.37 -30.56 -7.46
N GLU A 68 2.01 -29.80 -6.45
CA GLU A 68 1.23 -30.29 -5.31
C GLU A 68 -0.20 -30.69 -5.71
N LEU A 69 -0.84 -29.95 -6.63
CA LEU A 69 -2.14 -30.31 -7.20
C LEU A 69 -2.09 -31.62 -8.01
N GLU A 70 -1.02 -31.85 -8.78
CA GLU A 70 -0.80 -33.12 -9.48
C GLU A 70 -0.64 -34.30 -8.51
N TYR A 71 0.11 -34.10 -7.41
CA TYR A 71 0.20 -35.09 -6.33
C TYR A 71 -1.17 -35.40 -5.74
N LEU A 72 -1.98 -34.38 -5.45
CA LEU A 72 -3.32 -34.57 -4.90
C LEU A 72 -4.27 -35.27 -5.87
N THR A 73 -4.17 -34.97 -7.16
CA THR A 73 -4.94 -35.66 -8.20
C THR A 73 -4.62 -37.15 -8.23
N THR A 74 -3.32 -37.47 -8.21
CA THR A 74 -2.84 -38.87 -8.16
C THR A 74 -3.30 -39.58 -6.89
N ILE A 75 -3.17 -38.94 -5.73
CA ILE A 75 -3.64 -39.45 -4.44
C ILE A 75 -5.15 -39.73 -4.48
N THR A 76 -5.92 -38.84 -5.09
CA THR A 76 -7.38 -38.97 -5.23
C THR A 76 -7.74 -40.17 -6.10
N ASP A 77 -7.08 -40.35 -7.25
CA ASP A 77 -7.30 -41.51 -8.13
C ASP A 77 -6.92 -42.83 -7.44
N LEU A 78 -5.76 -42.90 -6.78
CA LEU A 78 -5.33 -44.12 -6.06
C LEU A 78 -6.25 -44.46 -4.88
N ARG A 79 -6.77 -43.44 -4.19
CA ARG A 79 -7.78 -43.62 -3.14
C ARG A 79 -9.08 -44.15 -3.72
N TYR A 80 -9.56 -43.58 -4.83
CA TYR A 80 -10.77 -44.01 -5.52
C TYR A 80 -10.67 -45.47 -5.99
N ARG A 81 -9.50 -45.88 -6.50
CA ARG A 81 -9.23 -47.27 -6.92
C ARG A 81 -8.98 -48.24 -5.76
N GLY A 82 -8.97 -47.76 -4.51
CA GLY A 82 -8.73 -48.58 -3.32
C GLY A 82 -7.28 -49.07 -3.16
N VAL A 83 -6.33 -48.49 -3.90
CA VAL A 83 -4.90 -48.88 -3.87
C VAL A 83 -4.13 -48.12 -2.79
N LEU A 84 -4.59 -46.92 -2.43
CA LEU A 84 -3.95 -46.07 -1.43
C LEU A 84 -4.34 -46.49 0.01
N PRO A 85 -3.38 -46.80 0.90
CA PRO A 85 -3.66 -47.00 2.31
C PRO A 85 -4.40 -45.82 2.95
N SER A 86 -5.42 -46.12 3.75
CA SER A 86 -6.24 -45.11 4.45
C SER A 86 -5.42 -44.20 5.38
N SER A 87 -4.28 -44.70 5.89
CA SER A 87 -3.36 -43.95 6.75
C SER A 87 -2.58 -42.83 6.03
N ILE A 88 -2.62 -42.74 4.70
CA ILE A 88 -1.92 -41.69 3.95
C ILE A 88 -2.70 -40.38 3.91
N THR A 89 -4.03 -40.43 3.95
CA THR A 89 -4.85 -39.21 3.94
C THR A 89 -4.81 -38.58 5.33
N GLN A 90 -4.30 -37.36 5.42
CA GLN A 90 -4.12 -36.60 6.65
C GLN A 90 -4.97 -35.33 6.64
N PRO A 91 -5.20 -34.67 7.80
CA PRO A 91 -6.01 -33.46 7.87
C PRO A 91 -5.49 -32.31 6.99
N THR A 92 -4.18 -32.23 6.79
CA THR A 92 -3.56 -31.18 5.97
C THR A 92 -3.07 -31.71 4.62
N ARG A 93 -3.07 -30.82 3.61
CA ARG A 93 -2.48 -31.09 2.28
C ARG A 93 -1.03 -31.52 2.39
N TRP A 94 -0.25 -30.76 3.14
CA TRP A 94 1.19 -30.98 3.27
C TRP A 94 1.49 -32.35 3.88
N GLU A 95 0.80 -32.75 4.96
CA GLU A 95 0.99 -34.07 5.57
C GLU A 95 0.60 -35.21 4.63
N THR A 96 -0.51 -35.03 3.90
CA THR A 96 -1.00 -36.01 2.92
C THR A 96 0.02 -36.24 1.81
N ILE A 97 0.56 -35.17 1.22
CA ILE A 97 1.59 -35.26 0.17
C ILE A 97 2.89 -35.85 0.73
N ARG A 98 3.28 -35.49 1.95
CA ARG A 98 4.48 -36.03 2.61
C ARG A 98 4.37 -37.54 2.84
N MET A 99 3.24 -38.01 3.38
CA MET A 99 3.00 -39.44 3.61
C MET A 99 2.88 -40.21 2.30
N TYR A 100 2.22 -39.64 1.28
CA TYR A 100 2.16 -40.22 -0.05
C TYR A 100 3.56 -40.41 -0.66
N ARG A 101 4.42 -39.38 -0.60
CA ARG A 101 5.80 -39.49 -1.13
C ARG A 101 6.62 -40.55 -0.40
N ALA A 102 6.44 -40.70 0.92
CA ALA A 102 7.10 -41.74 1.70
C ALA A 102 6.61 -43.14 1.31
N TRP A 103 5.28 -43.31 1.16
CA TRP A 103 4.67 -44.57 0.73
C TRP A 103 5.01 -44.92 -0.73
N LYS A 104 5.04 -43.95 -1.65
CA LYS A 104 5.40 -44.16 -3.06
C LYS A 104 6.79 -44.79 -3.18
N LYS A 105 7.75 -44.33 -2.35
CA LYS A 105 9.12 -44.88 -2.32
C LYS A 105 9.19 -46.32 -1.84
N THR A 106 8.34 -46.71 -0.88
CA THR A 106 8.31 -48.08 -0.33
C THR A 106 7.44 -49.04 -1.13
N ALA A 107 6.39 -48.56 -1.81
CA ALA A 107 5.45 -49.39 -2.56
C ALA A 107 5.97 -49.82 -3.95
N GLY A 108 7.09 -49.27 -4.42
CA GLY A 108 7.67 -49.61 -5.74
C GLY A 108 6.77 -49.24 -6.92
N ILE A 109 5.76 -48.39 -6.72
CA ILE A 109 4.81 -47.99 -7.75
C ILE A 109 5.43 -46.87 -8.57
N HIS A 110 5.88 -47.20 -9.78
CA HIS A 110 6.20 -46.22 -10.82
C HIS A 110 4.90 -45.68 -11.43
N VAL A 111 4.17 -44.85 -10.66
CA VAL A 111 3.28 -43.88 -11.30
C VAL A 111 4.21 -42.88 -11.95
N THR A 112 4.17 -42.78 -13.29
CA THR A 112 4.81 -41.70 -14.03
C THR A 112 4.40 -40.41 -13.36
N ASP A 113 5.34 -39.77 -12.66
CA ASP A 113 5.12 -38.39 -12.25
C ASP A 113 4.74 -37.65 -13.53
N ALA A 114 3.63 -36.91 -13.50
CA ALA A 114 3.26 -36.02 -14.59
C ALA A 114 4.55 -35.34 -15.06
N PRO A 115 4.82 -35.32 -16.38
CA PRO A 115 6.11 -34.88 -16.88
C PRO A 115 6.45 -33.61 -16.12
N ALA A 116 7.66 -33.55 -15.55
CA ALA A 116 8.21 -32.26 -15.20
C ALA A 116 7.88 -31.36 -16.39
N PHE A 117 7.46 -30.12 -16.15
CA PHE A 117 7.44 -29.13 -17.23
C PHE A 117 8.88 -29.07 -17.75
N GLU A 118 9.26 -30.01 -18.62
CA GLU A 118 10.35 -29.94 -19.54
C GLU A 118 9.98 -28.70 -20.33
N GLU A 119 10.86 -27.70 -20.24
CA GLU A 119 10.74 -26.51 -21.05
C GLU A 119 10.41 -26.99 -22.47
N PRO A 120 9.28 -26.55 -23.06
CA PRO A 120 8.95 -27.02 -24.40
C PRO A 120 10.15 -26.68 -25.27
N ASP A 121 10.63 -27.70 -26.01
CA ASP A 121 11.60 -27.50 -27.07
C ASP A 121 11.20 -26.26 -27.85
N VAL A 122 12.18 -25.38 -28.05
CA VAL A 122 12.04 -24.08 -28.73
C VAL A 122 11.12 -24.25 -29.93
N VAL A 123 9.85 -23.83 -29.78
CA VAL A 123 8.91 -23.82 -30.88
C VAL A 123 9.40 -22.70 -31.78
N GLU A 124 10.01 -23.07 -32.91
CA GLU A 124 10.37 -22.10 -33.95
C GLU A 124 9.10 -21.30 -34.31
N PRO A 125 9.16 -19.96 -34.28
CA PRO A 125 7.98 -19.15 -34.55
C PRO A 125 7.47 -19.44 -35.97
N PRO A 126 6.14 -19.48 -36.18
CA PRO A 126 5.57 -19.67 -37.50
C PRO A 126 6.04 -18.54 -38.42
N SER A 127 6.45 -18.92 -39.63
CA SER A 127 7.15 -18.08 -40.63
C SER A 127 6.28 -16.99 -41.29
N GLU A 128 5.19 -16.57 -40.65
CA GLU A 128 4.32 -15.53 -41.18
C GLU A 128 4.26 -14.35 -40.20
N SER A 129 5.02 -13.31 -40.54
CA SER A 129 4.97 -12.02 -39.89
C SER A 129 3.60 -11.37 -40.13
N ILE A 130 2.70 -11.47 -39.16
CA ILE A 130 1.50 -10.65 -39.10
C ILE A 130 1.94 -9.24 -38.70
N VAL A 131 1.82 -8.30 -39.64
CA VAL A 131 2.06 -6.87 -39.41
C VAL A 131 0.86 -6.32 -38.65
N TYR A 132 1.06 -5.91 -37.40
CA TYR A 132 0.06 -5.17 -36.64
C TYR A 132 0.22 -3.67 -36.90
N GLU A 133 -0.81 -3.01 -37.43
CA GLU A 133 -0.88 -1.55 -37.48
C GLU A 133 -1.08 -1.02 -36.05
N VAL A 134 -0.05 -0.38 -35.51
CA VAL A 134 -0.12 0.37 -34.25
C VAL A 134 -0.29 1.84 -34.59
N GLU A 135 -1.49 2.39 -34.41
CA GLU A 135 -1.68 3.85 -34.46
C GLU A 135 -1.05 4.48 -33.20
N THR A 136 0.13 5.07 -33.38
CA THR A 136 0.83 5.81 -32.33
C THR A 136 0.39 7.27 -32.32
N ILE A 137 -0.11 7.76 -31.19
CA ILE A 137 -0.39 9.19 -30.98
C ILE A 137 0.94 9.88 -30.65
N ALA A 138 1.44 10.68 -31.59
CA ALA A 138 2.76 11.33 -31.51
C ALA A 138 2.85 12.40 -30.40
N ALA A 139 3.79 12.23 -29.47
CA ALA A 139 4.27 13.29 -28.60
C ALA A 139 5.53 13.93 -29.21
N ASN A 140 5.41 15.20 -29.60
CA ASN A 140 6.45 15.97 -30.27
C ASN A 140 7.52 16.40 -29.26
N GLY A 141 8.72 15.84 -29.34
CA GLY A 141 9.85 16.20 -28.47
C GLY A 141 11.17 15.62 -28.96
N LYS A 142 11.83 16.34 -29.88
CA LYS A 142 13.11 15.94 -30.52
C LYS A 142 14.19 15.60 -29.48
N ARG A 143 14.64 14.34 -29.45
CA ARG A 143 15.91 13.93 -28.84
C ARG A 143 16.77 13.23 -29.87
N LYS A 144 17.95 13.81 -30.13
CA LYS A 144 18.97 13.33 -31.07
C LYS A 144 19.47 11.93 -30.68
N GLU A 145 19.40 11.05 -31.65
CA GLU A 145 19.96 9.70 -31.71
C GLU A 145 21.50 9.75 -31.66
N ARG A 146 22.12 8.85 -30.89
CA ARG A 146 23.54 8.52 -31.01
C ARG A 146 23.71 7.00 -30.94
N GLU A 147 24.28 6.49 -32.03
CA GLU A 147 24.57 5.10 -32.34
C GLU A 147 25.30 4.36 -31.21
N ILE A 148 24.82 3.14 -30.96
CA ILE A 148 25.48 2.14 -30.13
C ILE A 148 26.55 1.49 -31.00
N ASN A 149 27.82 1.66 -30.65
CA ASN A 149 28.87 0.78 -31.16
C ASN A 149 29.58 0.09 -29.99
N ALA A 150 29.56 -1.23 -30.05
CA ALA A 150 30.09 -2.13 -29.04
C ALA A 150 31.62 -2.05 -28.98
N LYS A 151 32.16 -1.94 -27.75
CA LYS A 151 33.41 -2.57 -27.27
C LYS A 151 33.68 -2.16 -25.82
N LYS A 152 33.65 -3.13 -24.90
CA LYS A 152 34.13 -2.96 -23.52
C LYS A 152 35.62 -2.58 -23.53
N PRO A 153 36.06 -1.72 -22.60
CA PRO A 153 37.17 -2.14 -21.75
C PRO A 153 36.92 -1.85 -20.27
N ALA A 154 37.33 -2.78 -19.42
CA ALA A 154 37.34 -2.63 -17.97
C ALA A 154 38.34 -1.55 -17.54
N LYS A 155 37.91 -0.55 -16.75
CA LYS A 155 38.82 0.36 -16.04
C LYS A 155 38.33 0.75 -14.63
N LYS A 156 39.13 0.28 -13.66
CA LYS A 156 39.46 0.79 -12.32
C LYS A 156 38.53 1.80 -11.64
N ARG A 157 37.99 1.37 -10.49
CA ARG A 157 37.33 2.19 -9.46
C ARG A 157 38.24 3.32 -8.99
N ARG A 158 37.76 4.57 -9.10
CA ARG A 158 38.29 5.74 -8.38
C ARG A 158 37.60 5.81 -7.01
N LYS A 159 38.37 5.89 -5.93
CA LYS A 159 37.87 6.22 -4.59
C LYS A 159 37.35 7.66 -4.60
N LEU A 160 36.14 7.87 -4.10
CA LEU A 160 35.63 9.17 -3.69
C LEU A 160 35.78 9.28 -2.17
N ASP A 161 36.22 10.44 -1.71
CA ASP A 161 36.43 10.80 -0.31
C ASP A 161 35.12 10.76 0.50
N PRO A 162 35.21 10.55 1.83
CA PRO A 162 34.07 10.19 2.67
C PRO A 162 33.11 11.37 2.87
N GLN A 163 31.89 11.24 2.33
CA GLN A 163 30.73 12.01 2.75
C GLN A 163 30.21 11.48 4.09
N PRO A 164 29.65 12.35 4.95
CA PRO A 164 29.25 12.00 6.31
C PRO A 164 28.15 10.93 6.31
N ILE A 165 28.24 10.05 7.31
CA ILE A 165 27.43 8.86 7.52
C ILE A 165 25.94 9.22 7.56
N LEU A 166 25.27 9.20 6.41
CA LEU A 166 23.84 8.96 6.32
C LEU A 166 23.66 7.45 6.42
N ALA A 167 22.94 7.02 7.47
CA ALA A 167 22.64 5.63 7.75
C ALA A 167 22.19 4.93 6.45
N ASN A 168 23.01 3.97 6.05
CA ASN A 168 22.84 3.17 4.86
C ASN A 168 21.72 2.17 5.11
N THR A 169 20.48 2.62 5.03
CA THR A 169 19.31 1.77 5.14
C THR A 169 18.86 1.38 3.74
N SER A 170 19.54 0.37 3.19
CA SER A 170 19.30 -0.21 1.88
C SER A 170 18.09 -1.15 1.88
N TRP A 171 16.93 -0.70 2.37
CA TRP A 171 15.71 -1.49 2.22
C TRP A 171 15.07 -1.17 0.86
N ALA A 172 14.90 -2.20 0.03
CA ALA A 172 14.19 -2.08 -1.24
C ALA A 172 12.70 -1.72 -1.04
N SER A 173 12.14 -2.01 0.14
CA SER A 173 10.79 -1.66 0.60
C SER A 173 10.82 -1.31 2.10
N PRO A 174 10.04 -0.32 2.58
CA PRO A 174 9.92 -0.03 4.02
C PRO A 174 9.42 -1.27 4.79
N PRO A 175 10.03 -1.60 5.95
CA PRO A 175 9.54 -2.70 6.78
C PRO A 175 8.25 -2.28 7.50
N GLY A 176 7.34 -3.24 7.65
CA GLY A 176 6.10 -3.09 8.39
C GLY A 176 5.89 -4.23 9.39
N PRO A 177 4.90 -4.10 10.29
CA PRO A 177 4.60 -5.15 11.25
C PRO A 177 3.97 -6.37 10.56
N VAL A 178 4.17 -7.55 11.13
CA VAL A 178 3.54 -8.80 10.70
C VAL A 178 2.14 -8.88 11.29
N TRP A 179 1.13 -9.29 10.53
CA TRP A 179 -0.25 -9.35 11.01
C TRP A 179 -0.47 -10.41 12.10
N ASP A 180 -1.24 -10.05 13.12
CA ASP A 180 -1.63 -10.92 14.24
C ASP A 180 -3.07 -11.43 14.07
N SER A 181 -3.19 -12.68 13.63
CA SER A 181 -4.48 -13.36 13.37
C SER A 181 -5.28 -13.72 14.63
N ARG A 182 -4.66 -13.67 15.81
CA ARG A 182 -5.36 -13.90 17.08
C ARG A 182 -6.10 -12.66 17.55
N ASP A 183 -5.64 -11.51 17.10
CA ASP A 183 -5.91 -10.23 17.74
C ASP A 183 -6.01 -9.10 16.69
N TRP A 184 -6.63 -9.46 15.56
CA TRP A 184 -6.87 -8.73 14.32
C TRP A 184 -6.18 -7.36 14.22
N SER A 185 -4.86 -7.40 14.00
CA SER A 185 -4.02 -6.21 14.16
C SER A 185 -4.02 -5.25 12.97
N CYS A 186 -4.73 -5.53 11.87
CA CYS A 186 -4.56 -4.84 10.59
C CYS A 186 -4.71 -3.31 10.66
N ALA A 187 -5.60 -2.80 11.53
CA ALA A 187 -5.74 -1.37 11.78
C ALA A 187 -4.50 -0.77 12.49
N TYR A 188 -3.97 -1.48 13.48
CA TYR A 188 -2.75 -1.09 14.19
C TYR A 188 -1.53 -1.16 13.26
N ASP A 189 -1.49 -2.19 12.42
CA ASP A 189 -0.44 -2.42 11.45
C ASP A 189 -0.37 -1.28 10.44
N SER A 190 -1.52 -0.87 9.90
CA SER A 190 -1.64 0.21 8.92
C SER A 190 -1.13 1.55 9.44
N LEU A 191 -1.50 1.91 10.68
CA LEU A 191 -1.02 3.16 11.30
C LEU A 191 0.47 3.08 11.66
N THR A 192 0.91 1.96 12.21
CA THR A 192 2.31 1.77 12.58
C THR A 192 3.21 1.82 11.35
N PHE A 193 2.82 1.19 10.25
CA PHE A 193 3.58 1.20 9.00
C PHE A 193 3.79 2.62 8.46
N ILE A 194 2.71 3.41 8.36
CA ILE A 194 2.79 4.80 7.88
C ILE A 194 3.63 5.68 8.82
N LEU A 195 3.42 5.58 10.13
CA LEU A 195 4.12 6.40 11.12
C LEU A 195 5.60 6.01 11.24
N HIS A 196 5.92 4.71 11.15
CA HIS A 196 7.29 4.22 11.10
C HIS A 196 8.00 4.76 9.86
N TRP A 197 7.39 4.63 8.68
CA TRP A 197 7.93 5.18 7.45
C TRP A 197 8.18 6.69 7.59
N LEU A 198 7.16 7.45 8.00
CA LEU A 198 7.27 8.89 8.20
C LEU A 198 8.45 9.22 9.11
N TRP A 199 8.56 8.53 10.26
CA TRP A 199 9.66 8.69 11.20
C TRP A 199 11.04 8.41 10.57
N THR A 200 11.18 7.37 9.75
CA THR A 200 12.45 7.06 9.08
C THR A 200 12.91 8.15 8.11
N THR A 201 11.99 8.95 7.54
CA THR A 201 12.36 10.02 6.60
C THR A 201 13.13 11.17 7.24
N ASP A 202 12.94 11.40 8.54
CA ASP A 202 13.68 12.38 9.36
C ASP A 202 13.48 12.05 10.85
N ARG A 203 14.31 11.13 11.35
CA ARG A 203 14.17 10.61 12.72
C ARG A 203 14.26 11.70 13.78
N VAL A 204 15.05 12.76 13.54
CA VAL A 204 15.23 13.87 14.49
C VAL A 204 13.98 14.75 14.52
N LYS A 205 13.50 15.20 13.35
CA LYS A 205 12.29 16.02 13.26
C LYS A 205 11.10 15.27 13.83
N TRP A 206 10.83 14.07 13.34
CA TRP A 206 9.62 13.34 13.68
C TRP A 206 9.61 12.83 15.12
N SER A 207 10.78 12.49 15.67
CA SER A 207 10.90 12.21 17.10
C SER A 207 10.49 13.37 17.99
N ARG A 208 10.79 14.61 17.58
CA ARG A 208 10.46 15.82 18.34
C ARG A 208 9.01 16.24 18.14
N VAL A 209 8.49 16.10 16.91
CA VAL A 209 7.15 16.55 16.55
C VAL A 209 6.09 15.57 17.04
N LEU A 210 6.18 14.29 16.67
CA LEU A 210 5.12 13.31 16.90
C LEU A 210 4.96 12.96 18.38
N SER A 211 6.04 13.00 19.17
CA SER A 211 5.96 12.72 20.61
C SER A 211 5.15 13.76 21.41
N THR A 212 4.76 14.88 20.79
CA THR A 212 4.00 15.96 21.45
C THR A 212 2.51 15.89 21.19
N TYR A 213 2.04 15.01 20.30
CA TYR A 213 0.65 14.98 19.88
C TYR A 213 -0.21 14.27 20.93
N SER A 214 0.23 13.10 21.38
CA SER A 214 -0.43 12.32 22.43
C SER A 214 0.58 11.46 23.20
N PRO A 215 0.24 11.03 24.43
CA PRO A 215 1.03 10.03 25.15
C PRO A 215 1.21 8.73 24.36
N ALA A 216 0.16 8.27 23.66
CA ALA A 216 0.19 7.04 22.86
C ALA A 216 1.21 7.14 21.71
N LEU A 217 1.19 8.23 20.95
CA LEU A 217 2.18 8.46 19.89
C LEU A 217 3.58 8.69 20.47
N GLY A 218 3.69 9.32 21.64
CA GLY A 218 4.96 9.41 22.39
C GLY A 218 5.57 8.05 22.73
N CYS A 219 4.75 7.10 23.18
CA CYS A 219 5.16 5.73 23.47
C CYS A 219 5.67 5.02 22.19
N MET A 220 4.89 5.09 21.10
CA MET A 220 5.28 4.50 19.81
C MET A 220 6.62 5.06 19.30
N ILE A 221 6.81 6.38 19.37
CA ILE A 221 8.08 7.03 18.97
C ILE A 221 9.24 6.62 19.87
N ALA A 222 9.00 6.41 21.16
CA ALA A 222 10.02 5.88 22.06
C ALA A 222 10.40 4.43 21.69
N GLY A 223 9.42 3.60 21.31
CA GLY A 223 9.65 2.27 20.75
C GLY A 223 10.50 2.31 19.50
N PHE A 224 10.17 3.17 18.53
CA PHE A 224 10.94 3.33 17.30
C PHE A 224 12.42 3.68 17.54
N LYS A 225 12.70 4.52 18.55
CA LYS A 225 14.08 4.87 18.94
C LYS A 225 14.86 3.71 19.56
N ARG A 226 14.18 2.76 20.21
CA ARG A 226 14.79 1.60 20.86
C ARG A 226 15.06 0.43 19.92
N MET A 227 14.45 0.43 18.73
CA MET A 227 14.62 -0.66 17.78
C MET A 227 16.12 -0.87 17.50
N PRO A 228 16.63 -2.11 17.66
CA PRO A 228 17.83 -2.53 16.95
C PRO A 228 17.62 -2.35 15.44
N GLN A 229 18.64 -2.47 14.60
CA GLN A 229 18.46 -2.41 13.13
C GLN A 229 18.81 -3.76 12.52
N ARG A 230 18.40 -4.84 13.18
CA ARG A 230 18.81 -6.20 12.81
C ARG A 230 17.70 -6.94 12.11
N ASP A 231 16.49 -6.85 12.64
CA ASP A 231 15.29 -7.47 12.08
C ASP A 231 14.11 -6.49 12.11
N PRO A 232 14.03 -5.58 11.12
CA PRO A 232 13.12 -4.44 11.19
C PRO A 232 11.63 -4.82 11.20
N GLU A 233 11.22 -5.94 10.59
CA GLU A 233 9.81 -6.35 10.59
C GLU A 233 9.38 -6.86 11.97
N THR A 234 10.21 -7.71 12.58
CA THR A 234 9.99 -8.16 13.97
C THR A 234 10.05 -6.99 14.94
N GLU A 235 11.00 -6.07 14.76
CA GLU A 235 11.16 -4.89 15.63
C GLU A 235 9.98 -3.92 15.53
N VAL A 236 9.46 -3.66 14.32
CA VAL A 236 8.26 -2.84 14.12
C VAL A 236 7.02 -3.55 14.69
N THR A 237 6.93 -4.88 14.59
CA THR A 237 5.85 -5.68 15.19
C THR A 237 5.83 -5.53 16.72
N ILE A 238 7.00 -5.60 17.37
CA ILE A 238 7.12 -5.40 18.83
C ILE A 238 6.61 -4.00 19.23
N VAL A 239 7.00 -2.95 18.49
CA VAL A 239 6.53 -1.59 18.82
C VAL A 239 5.04 -1.44 18.58
N ARG A 240 4.49 -2.07 17.53
CA ARG A 240 3.04 -2.11 17.30
C ARG A 240 2.32 -2.76 18.48
N ASP A 241 2.83 -3.88 18.99
CA ASP A 241 2.24 -4.61 20.11
C ASP A 241 2.28 -3.79 21.42
N GLU A 242 3.42 -3.19 21.75
CA GLU A 242 3.55 -2.31 22.93
C GLU A 242 2.54 -1.15 22.88
N TRP A 243 2.35 -0.55 21.69
CA TRP A 243 1.40 0.53 21.50
C TRP A 243 -0.06 0.04 21.60
N ARG A 244 -0.37 -1.11 21.00
CA ARG A 244 -1.71 -1.75 21.09
C ARG A 244 -2.08 -2.03 22.55
N ASP A 245 -1.14 -2.56 23.34
CA ASP A 245 -1.36 -2.82 24.76
C ASP A 245 -1.54 -1.52 25.56
N THR A 246 -0.78 -0.46 25.23
CA THR A 246 -1.00 0.87 25.82
C THR A 246 -2.42 1.40 25.55
N LEU A 247 -2.94 1.20 24.33
CA LEU A 247 -4.30 1.62 23.98
C LEU A 247 -5.37 0.82 24.73
N ARG A 248 -5.17 -0.49 24.92
CA ARG A 248 -6.04 -1.35 25.75
C ARG A 248 -6.12 -0.88 27.18
N GLU A 249 -4.97 -0.62 27.78
CA GLU A 249 -4.91 -0.15 29.16
C GLU A 249 -5.58 1.21 29.33
N THR A 250 -5.42 2.10 28.34
CA THR A 250 -5.98 3.45 28.38
C THR A 250 -7.49 3.47 28.07
N TYR A 251 -7.95 2.64 27.13
CA TYR A 251 -9.34 2.62 26.64
C TYR A 251 -9.85 1.18 26.46
N PRO A 252 -10.03 0.41 27.56
CA PRO A 252 -10.32 -1.03 27.48
C PRO A 252 -11.64 -1.37 26.77
N GLY A 253 -12.63 -0.48 26.82
CA GLY A 253 -13.90 -0.67 26.10
C GLY A 253 -13.86 -0.33 24.61
N ALA A 254 -12.86 0.44 24.15
CA ALA A 254 -12.74 0.85 22.76
C ALA A 254 -11.77 -0.04 21.95
N TYR A 255 -10.81 -0.67 22.63
CA TYR A 255 -9.78 -1.50 22.00
C TYR A 255 -9.66 -2.87 22.70
N PRO A 256 -10.70 -3.72 22.69
CA PRO A 256 -10.63 -5.03 23.32
C PRO A 256 -9.60 -5.94 22.61
N ALA A 257 -9.15 -6.96 23.33
CA ALA A 257 -8.30 -8.00 22.76
C ALA A 257 -9.16 -9.06 22.04
N GLY A 258 -8.57 -9.69 21.02
CA GLY A 258 -9.17 -10.79 20.28
C GLY A 258 -9.61 -10.40 18.88
N ARG A 259 -10.61 -11.13 18.37
CA ARG A 259 -11.08 -11.01 16.99
C ARG A 259 -12.23 -10.03 16.87
N GLU A 260 -12.00 -8.81 17.33
CA GLU A 260 -12.92 -7.69 17.17
C GLU A 260 -12.28 -6.64 16.26
N GLY A 261 -13.07 -6.06 15.37
CA GLY A 261 -12.59 -5.00 14.48
C GLY A 261 -12.23 -3.76 15.28
N ALA A 262 -11.06 -3.17 15.01
CA ALA A 262 -10.66 -1.92 15.63
C ALA A 262 -11.26 -0.71 14.89
N ASP A 263 -11.78 0.25 15.66
CA ASP A 263 -12.16 1.57 15.15
C ASP A 263 -10.89 2.38 14.85
N ILE A 264 -10.44 2.31 13.60
CA ILE A 264 -9.25 3.01 13.14
C ILE A 264 -9.40 4.54 13.21
N MET A 265 -10.64 5.05 13.16
CA MET A 265 -10.90 6.48 13.18
C MET A 265 -10.66 7.02 14.58
N ASN A 266 -11.31 6.43 15.58
CA ASN A 266 -11.07 6.74 16.99
C ASN A 266 -9.59 6.51 17.37
N MET A 267 -8.96 5.44 16.86
CA MET A 267 -7.53 5.19 17.09
C MET A 267 -6.64 6.31 16.52
N THR A 268 -6.96 6.82 15.34
CA THR A 268 -6.25 7.93 14.70
C THR A 268 -6.45 9.23 15.48
N GLU A 269 -7.67 9.52 15.94
CA GLU A 269 -7.95 10.69 16.79
C GLU A 269 -7.12 10.67 18.08
N ASN A 270 -7.11 9.53 18.77
CA ASN A 270 -6.35 9.35 20.01
C ASN A 270 -4.84 9.50 19.78
N LEU A 271 -4.31 8.92 18.69
CA LEU A 271 -2.91 9.08 18.30
C LEU A 271 -2.53 10.53 18.03
N LEU A 272 -3.36 11.27 17.30
CA LEU A 272 -3.09 12.65 16.91
C LEU A 272 -3.43 13.66 18.02
N GLY A 273 -3.91 13.17 19.17
CA GLY A 273 -4.33 14.02 20.29
C GLY A 273 -5.48 14.94 19.92
N TYR A 274 -6.30 14.51 18.97
CA TYR A 274 -7.48 15.24 18.54
C TYR A 274 -8.58 15.04 19.58
N GLN A 275 -9.16 16.15 20.02
CA GLN A 275 -10.37 16.16 20.84
C GLN A 275 -11.29 17.20 20.23
N PHE A 276 -12.44 16.76 19.71
CA PHE A 276 -13.48 17.69 19.32
C PHE A 276 -14.02 18.37 20.57
N ARG A 277 -13.53 19.58 20.85
CA ARG A 277 -14.09 20.46 21.87
C ARG A 277 -15.11 21.31 21.15
N GLY A 278 -16.40 21.07 21.38
CA GLY A 278 -17.52 21.84 20.81
C GLY A 278 -17.55 23.33 21.21
N SER A 279 -16.43 23.91 21.61
CA SER A 279 -16.22 25.35 21.68
C SER A 279 -16.24 25.95 20.27
N GLY A 280 -16.65 27.21 20.18
CA GLY A 280 -16.79 27.86 18.89
C GLY A 280 -15.46 28.08 18.15
N VAL A 281 -15.57 28.37 16.86
CA VAL A 281 -14.42 28.63 16.00
C VAL A 281 -13.98 30.09 16.16
N LYS A 282 -12.75 30.30 16.63
CA LYS A 282 -12.15 31.63 16.73
C LYS A 282 -11.80 32.13 15.33
N THR A 283 -11.90 33.45 15.11
CA THR A 283 -11.59 34.07 13.82
C THR A 283 -10.53 35.15 13.95
N ARG A 284 -9.87 35.49 12.84
CA ARG A 284 -8.80 36.50 12.79
C ARG A 284 -8.78 37.21 11.43
N CYS A 285 -8.59 38.52 11.45
CA CYS A 285 -8.33 39.30 10.24
C CYS A 285 -6.90 39.07 9.71
N VAL A 286 -6.74 38.84 8.40
CA VAL A 286 -5.41 38.69 7.77
C VAL A 286 -4.61 40.00 7.67
N GLY A 287 -5.30 41.15 7.63
CA GLY A 287 -4.67 42.47 7.50
C GLY A 287 -4.18 43.04 8.82
N CYS A 288 -5.07 43.17 9.82
CA CYS A 288 -4.75 43.80 11.10
C CYS A 288 -4.61 42.82 12.29
N ASN A 289 -4.78 41.51 12.06
CA ASN A 289 -4.69 40.47 13.10
C ASN A 289 -5.75 40.56 14.22
N GLU A 290 -6.73 41.44 14.08
CA GLU A 290 -7.83 41.61 15.03
C GLU A 290 -8.66 40.33 15.12
N SER A 291 -8.91 39.86 16.35
CA SER A 291 -9.69 38.63 16.59
C SER A 291 -11.15 39.01 16.74
N ALA A 292 -11.99 38.54 15.82
CA ALA A 292 -13.22 39.28 15.55
C ALA A 292 -14.47 38.70 16.25
N VAL A 293 -14.69 37.38 16.25
CA VAL A 293 -15.88 36.72 16.83
C VAL A 293 -15.60 35.22 17.00
N GLU A 294 -16.27 34.56 17.96
CA GLU A 294 -16.38 33.10 18.07
C GLU A 294 -17.66 32.62 17.39
N TYR A 295 -17.54 31.78 16.36
CA TYR A 295 -18.70 31.19 15.66
C TYR A 295 -19.14 29.91 16.38
N PRO A 296 -20.44 29.56 16.38
CA PRO A 296 -20.89 28.28 16.91
C PRO A 296 -20.13 27.10 16.29
N ALA A 297 -19.90 26.04 17.07
CA ALA A 297 -19.30 24.81 16.55
C ALA A 297 -20.13 24.27 15.37
N GLY A 298 -19.46 23.88 14.29
CA GLY A 298 -20.11 23.39 13.06
C GLY A 298 -20.58 24.48 12.09
N ALA A 299 -20.64 25.74 12.48
CA ALA A 299 -20.99 26.84 11.56
C ALA A 299 -19.88 27.14 10.53
N VAL A 300 -18.64 26.70 10.82
CA VAL A 300 -17.48 26.89 9.96
C VAL A 300 -16.67 25.61 9.92
N ARG A 301 -16.22 25.22 8.73
CA ARG A 301 -15.34 24.07 8.52
C ARG A 301 -14.03 24.30 9.26
N SER A 302 -13.67 23.38 10.15
CA SER A 302 -12.47 23.48 10.98
C SER A 302 -11.42 22.48 10.53
N LEU A 303 -10.18 22.95 10.42
CA LEU A 303 -9.04 22.13 10.05
C LEU A 303 -8.17 21.83 11.28
N GLY A 304 -8.01 20.55 11.58
CA GLY A 304 -7.22 20.05 12.71
C GLY A 304 -6.25 18.96 12.31
N ALA A 305 -5.60 18.33 13.30
CA ALA A 305 -4.74 17.16 13.06
C ALA A 305 -5.55 15.97 12.51
N PHE A 306 -6.85 15.91 12.81
CA PHE A 306 -7.80 14.97 12.22
C PHE A 306 -8.98 15.77 11.67
N SER A 307 -9.42 15.45 10.44
CA SER A 307 -10.49 16.19 9.76
C SER A 307 -11.35 15.23 8.92
N PRO A 308 -12.62 15.00 9.31
CA PRO A 308 -13.52 14.20 8.50
C PRO A 308 -14.05 14.96 7.29
N ILE A 309 -13.95 14.33 6.13
CA ILE A 309 -14.54 14.80 4.87
C ILE A 309 -15.87 14.08 4.72
N ARG A 310 -16.96 14.84 4.55
CA ARG A 310 -18.31 14.30 4.36
C ARG A 310 -18.98 14.80 3.08
N ASP A 311 -18.60 15.99 2.63
CA ASP A 311 -19.32 16.78 1.65
C ASP A 311 -18.38 17.50 0.67
N ALA A 312 -17.18 16.95 0.43
CA ALA A 312 -16.22 17.47 -0.53
C ALA A 312 -15.77 16.38 -1.51
N ILE A 313 -15.57 16.75 -2.77
CA ILE A 313 -15.12 15.85 -3.84
C ILE A 313 -13.61 15.60 -3.79
N SER A 314 -12.85 16.40 -3.03
CA SER A 314 -11.41 16.25 -2.84
C SER A 314 -10.93 16.79 -1.50
N VAL A 315 -9.72 16.38 -1.09
CA VAL A 315 -9.06 16.95 0.10
C VAL A 315 -8.74 18.43 -0.11
N GLN A 316 -8.35 18.83 -1.32
CA GLN A 316 -8.07 20.24 -1.62
C GLN A 316 -9.32 21.11 -1.46
N GLU A 317 -10.46 20.70 -2.00
CA GLU A 317 -11.73 21.46 -1.86
C GLU A 317 -12.12 21.62 -0.38
N PHE A 318 -11.99 20.56 0.42
CA PHE A 318 -12.23 20.64 1.87
C PHE A 318 -11.35 21.73 2.52
N VAL A 319 -10.09 21.79 2.13
CA VAL A 319 -9.12 22.75 2.68
C VAL A 319 -9.40 24.17 2.20
N ASP A 320 -9.73 24.35 0.92
CA ASP A 320 -10.07 25.65 0.34
C ASP A 320 -11.28 26.26 1.06
N GLU A 321 -12.32 25.46 1.31
CA GLU A 321 -13.49 25.92 2.05
C GLU A 321 -13.17 26.22 3.53
N ALA A 322 -12.24 25.48 4.16
CA ALA A 322 -11.80 25.78 5.52
C ALA A 322 -11.06 27.13 5.60
N PHE A 323 -10.34 27.54 4.56
CA PHE A 323 -9.63 28.82 4.51
C PHE A 323 -10.41 29.94 3.82
N ARG A 324 -11.66 29.71 3.44
CA ARG A 324 -12.51 30.71 2.79
C ARG A 324 -12.74 31.93 3.70
N PRO A 325 -12.70 33.16 3.15
CA PRO A 325 -13.11 34.35 3.88
C PRO A 325 -14.54 34.25 4.40
N LEU A 326 -14.71 34.42 5.72
CA LEU A 326 -16.02 34.41 6.36
C LEU A 326 -16.72 35.76 6.19
N ARG A 327 -15.96 36.86 6.26
CA ARG A 327 -16.41 38.24 6.08
C ARG A 327 -15.23 39.19 5.93
N VAL A 328 -15.53 40.46 5.67
CA VAL A 328 -14.55 41.55 5.62
C VAL A 328 -14.42 42.23 6.99
N CYS A 329 -13.20 42.61 7.36
CA CYS A 329 -12.90 43.34 8.59
C CYS A 329 -13.36 44.80 8.49
N VAL A 330 -14.17 45.23 9.46
CA VAL A 330 -14.67 46.61 9.53
C VAL A 330 -13.58 47.66 9.81
N THR A 331 -12.45 47.24 10.40
CA THR A 331 -11.36 48.15 10.80
C THR A 331 -10.39 48.43 9.66
N CYS A 332 -10.02 47.42 8.87
CA CYS A 332 -8.98 47.56 7.84
C CYS A 332 -9.40 47.08 6.44
N GLY A 333 -10.60 46.54 6.27
CA GLY A 333 -11.07 45.99 4.99
C GLY A 333 -10.46 44.66 4.58
N GLY A 334 -9.59 44.04 5.41
CA GLY A 334 -9.01 42.73 5.12
C GLY A 334 -9.93 41.55 5.46
N ASP A 335 -9.68 40.39 4.87
CA ASP A 335 -10.49 39.18 5.11
C ASP A 335 -10.39 38.66 6.54
N ILE A 336 -11.50 38.17 7.08
CA ILE A 336 -11.58 37.47 8.36
C ILE A 336 -11.71 35.97 8.08
N LEU A 337 -10.73 35.20 8.55
CA LEU A 337 -10.65 33.75 8.38
C LEU A 337 -10.89 33.02 9.69
N ALA A 338 -11.31 31.76 9.60
CA ALA A 338 -11.27 30.82 10.72
C ALA A 338 -9.83 30.58 11.19
N LYS A 339 -9.64 30.52 12.50
CA LYS A 339 -8.36 30.18 13.10
C LYS A 339 -8.27 28.68 13.28
N HIS A 340 -7.41 28.06 12.48
CA HIS A 340 -7.14 26.63 12.54
C HIS A 340 -5.93 26.30 13.40
N ARG A 341 -5.87 25.09 13.97
CA ARG A 341 -4.70 24.63 14.73
C ARG A 341 -3.73 23.94 13.78
N ARG A 342 -2.60 24.59 13.50
CA ARG A 342 -1.56 24.03 12.63
C ARG A 342 -1.03 22.71 13.21
N SER A 343 -0.98 21.69 12.36
CA SER A 343 -0.41 20.38 12.65
C SER A 343 0.55 20.00 11.53
N GLU A 344 1.70 19.41 11.86
CA GLU A 344 2.68 18.94 10.87
C GLU A 344 2.24 17.63 10.19
N VAL A 345 1.33 16.89 10.84
CA VAL A 345 0.67 15.70 10.29
C VAL A 345 -0.83 15.89 10.41
N ILE A 346 -1.55 15.68 9.31
CA ILE A 346 -3.00 15.79 9.25
C ILE A 346 -3.55 14.52 8.60
N ALA A 347 -4.53 13.92 9.26
CA ALA A 347 -5.29 12.79 8.74
C ALA A 347 -6.67 13.25 8.28
N PHE A 348 -7.07 12.79 7.10
CA PHE A 348 -8.39 13.02 6.54
C PHE A 348 -9.17 11.71 6.49
N GLU A 349 -10.35 11.69 7.08
CA GLU A 349 -11.29 10.59 6.94
C GLU A 349 -12.16 10.81 5.71
N VAL A 350 -12.35 9.77 4.90
CA VAL A 350 -13.18 9.82 3.68
C VAL A 350 -14.29 8.76 3.68
N ALA A 351 -14.53 8.08 4.80
CA ALA A 351 -15.39 6.89 4.87
C ALA A 351 -16.83 7.13 4.38
N ASP A 352 -17.39 8.32 4.60
CA ASP A 352 -18.79 8.64 4.25
C ASP A 352 -18.94 9.66 3.11
N ALA A 353 -17.85 10.09 2.48
CA ALA A 353 -17.87 11.16 1.47
C ALA A 353 -18.13 10.67 0.03
N GLY A 354 -18.30 9.36 -0.18
CA GLY A 354 -18.36 8.76 -1.52
C GLY A 354 -16.98 8.75 -2.20
N GLU A 355 -16.94 8.96 -3.52
CA GLU A 355 -15.68 9.04 -4.27
C GLU A 355 -14.96 10.37 -4.00
N VAL A 356 -13.94 10.35 -3.14
CA VAL A 356 -13.06 11.51 -2.89
C VAL A 356 -11.78 11.40 -3.72
N LEU A 357 -11.49 12.43 -4.51
CA LEU A 357 -10.24 12.55 -5.25
C LEU A 357 -9.08 12.78 -4.28
N LEU A 358 -8.13 11.85 -4.28
CA LEU A 358 -6.92 11.90 -3.48
C LEU A 358 -5.90 12.85 -4.12
N ASN A 359 -5.50 13.89 -3.37
CA ASN A 359 -4.44 14.80 -3.80
C ASN A 359 -3.07 14.34 -3.27
N LYS A 360 -2.06 14.15 -4.13
CA LYS A 360 -0.67 13.88 -3.68
C LYS A 360 -0.06 15.05 -2.91
N ARG A 361 -0.55 16.26 -3.19
CA ARG A 361 -0.13 17.52 -2.59
C ARG A 361 -1.35 18.37 -2.31
N VAL A 362 -1.38 19.03 -1.16
CA VAL A 362 -2.49 19.88 -0.73
C VAL A 362 -1.94 21.22 -0.29
N GLU A 363 -2.47 22.30 -0.86
CA GLU A 363 -2.14 23.67 -0.45
C GLU A 363 -2.97 24.03 0.78
N MET A 364 -2.31 24.14 1.94
CA MET A 364 -2.96 24.37 3.23
C MET A 364 -3.03 25.88 3.56
N GLY A 365 -3.41 26.67 2.55
CA GLY A 365 -3.42 28.13 2.60
C GLY A 365 -2.12 28.69 3.20
N PRO A 366 -2.19 29.45 4.33
CA PRO A 366 -1.02 30.06 4.97
C PRO A 366 -0.06 29.06 5.60
N TRP A 367 -0.42 27.78 5.72
CA TRP A 367 0.48 26.75 6.27
C TRP A 367 1.43 26.19 5.21
N GLY A 368 1.22 26.53 3.94
CA GLY A 368 2.05 26.08 2.83
C GLY A 368 1.62 24.71 2.29
N LEU A 369 2.55 24.05 1.62
CA LEU A 369 2.28 22.82 0.87
C LEU A 369 2.48 21.57 1.75
N TYR A 370 1.46 20.73 1.82
CA TYR A 370 1.53 19.41 2.45
C TYR A 370 1.64 18.35 1.36
N ARG A 371 2.37 17.28 1.66
CA ARG A 371 2.47 16.11 0.78
C ARG A 371 1.83 14.92 1.46
N LEU A 372 1.10 14.14 0.70
CA LEU A 372 0.53 12.88 1.15
C LEU A 372 1.66 11.91 1.54
N ALA A 373 1.64 11.43 2.79
CA ALA A 373 2.63 10.50 3.32
C ALA A 373 2.19 9.03 3.21
N GLY A 374 0.88 8.78 3.32
CA GLY A 374 0.31 7.45 3.18
C GLY A 374 -1.22 7.48 3.10
N THR A 375 -1.79 6.32 2.78
CA THR A 375 -3.23 6.10 2.66
C THR A 375 -3.58 4.78 3.32
N ILE A 376 -4.74 4.71 3.96
CA ILE A 376 -5.29 3.48 4.53
C ILE A 376 -6.60 3.17 3.81
N TYR A 377 -6.76 1.92 3.39
CA TYR A 377 -7.96 1.41 2.73
C TYR A 377 -8.60 0.35 3.62
N TYR A 378 -9.91 0.27 3.56
CA TYR A 378 -10.71 -0.74 4.26
C TYR A 378 -11.56 -1.51 3.24
N GLY A 379 -11.57 -2.83 3.34
CA GLY A 379 -12.39 -3.72 2.53
C GLY A 379 -12.34 -5.13 3.08
N ASP A 380 -13.43 -5.90 2.96
CA ASP A 380 -13.52 -7.29 3.41
C ASP A 380 -13.04 -7.53 4.85
N GLN A 381 -13.38 -6.60 5.76
CA GLN A 381 -12.96 -6.60 7.17
C GLN A 381 -11.44 -6.54 7.40
N HIS A 382 -10.68 -6.06 6.41
CA HIS A 382 -9.23 -5.91 6.49
C HIS A 382 -8.80 -4.48 6.15
N PHE A 383 -7.77 -4.01 6.85
CA PHE A 383 -7.12 -2.73 6.56
C PHE A 383 -5.79 -2.98 5.85
N ILE A 384 -5.56 -2.24 4.77
CA ILE A 384 -4.26 -2.20 4.09
C ILE A 384 -3.79 -0.76 4.01
N SER A 385 -2.48 -0.57 3.98
CA SER A 385 -1.89 0.76 3.91
C SER A 385 -0.90 0.90 2.76
N ARG A 386 -0.68 2.14 2.34
CA ARG A 386 0.37 2.49 1.40
C ARG A 386 1.14 3.69 1.92
N VAL A 387 2.44 3.71 1.70
CA VAL A 387 3.29 4.87 1.94
C VAL A 387 3.80 5.43 0.63
N ILE A 388 3.95 6.75 0.58
CA ILE A 388 4.37 7.48 -0.62
C ILE A 388 5.70 8.19 -0.31
N THR A 389 6.72 7.93 -1.11
CA THR A 389 8.06 8.51 -0.91
C THR A 389 8.16 9.94 -1.43
N ARG A 390 9.33 10.58 -1.26
CA ARG A 390 9.56 11.92 -1.82
C ARG A 390 9.62 11.91 -3.35
N GLU A 391 9.98 10.77 -3.92
CA GLU A 391 10.11 10.49 -5.34
C GLU A 391 8.81 9.91 -5.94
N ASP A 392 7.68 10.03 -5.21
CA ASP A 392 6.36 9.52 -5.61
C ASP A 392 6.31 7.99 -5.84
N LYS A 393 7.26 7.23 -5.27
CA LYS A 393 7.18 5.77 -5.23
C LYS A 393 6.18 5.33 -4.16
N ILE A 394 5.47 4.24 -4.44
CA ILE A 394 4.41 3.72 -3.57
C ILE A 394 4.80 2.34 -3.08
N TYR A 395 4.75 2.14 -1.77
CA TYR A 395 4.95 0.85 -1.13
C TYR A 395 3.69 0.47 -0.36
N GLY A 396 3.19 -0.74 -0.62
CA GLY A 396 2.01 -1.28 0.05
C GLY A 396 2.40 -2.17 1.23
N HIS A 397 1.51 -2.23 2.22
CA HIS A 397 1.59 -3.12 3.37
C HIS A 397 0.19 -3.63 3.67
N ASP A 398 0.00 -4.96 3.66
CA ASP A 398 -1.23 -5.63 4.06
C ASP A 398 -1.05 -6.52 5.31
N GLY A 399 0.19 -6.66 5.78
CA GLY A 399 0.59 -7.47 6.93
C GLY A 399 0.46 -9.00 6.76
N MET A 400 -0.09 -9.50 5.64
CA MET A 400 -0.44 -10.91 5.45
C MET A 400 0.57 -11.72 4.64
#